data_AF-A0AAV2I7V0-F1
#
_entry.id   AF-A0AAV2I7V0-F1
#
_cell.length_a   1.000
_cell.length_b   1.000
_cell.length_c   1.000
_cell.angle_alpha   90.00
_cell.angle_beta   90.00
_cell.angle_gamma   90.00
#
_symmetry.space_group_name_H-M   'P 1'
#
loop_
_entity.id
_entity.type
_entity.pdbx_description
1 polymer ?
#
loop_
_entity_poly.entity_id
_entity_poly.type
_entity_poly.pdbx_seq_one_letter_code
_entity_poly.pdbx_strand_id
1 'polypeptide(L)'
;MKTLSLILIALGCLFISYAWSKKQDAFVEDNDFAEFEEFEDEEDGKIVEEESIEEEKQEPRKPAAAYDQEESFDEDEEDDEEEAVGDDEFEHLHDEEEFENFDKDKDSSKSKTPDKLPDLQIAKVPLHLRTSWDSFYLEMLMIAGLTVYFLNFLAGKTKNCKLATAWLTAHKELLETQFSIVGDDGIAKEVSSGTLIKESENVYALWCSGRSCVEGMLVELKLLKRQDLINLLLRVFKPASDQVIVKVDLSNDKMENFVFCVAQKRSAAKLHKEMNDLSQFTEKKSTEKYDIPSSYQLLSEIGEGTAAVLDKKVCQMLTKYEGVIEYIHVSDQYSGPKLQEDNQTTKMPETKPCLIFCFTIPGKGKTRTSDMENLKPLMQLVFYCTDKVTRLQLSKEARFKAEKNRQKAEELFLKAAHTQRQEQAQQRREERKRAEKEKLMAEEDPERARKLEDRESRRESKKKQPKMKMMKIKAM
;
A
#
# COMPACT_ATOMS: atom_id res chain seq x y z
N MET A 1 37.95 24.31 -11.72
CA MET A 1 37.38 22.99 -12.09
C MET A 1 35.93 22.82 -11.64
N LYS A 2 35.59 22.86 -10.34
CA LYS A 2 34.19 22.62 -9.88
C LYS A 2 33.14 23.57 -10.47
N THR A 3 33.44 24.86 -10.58
CA THR A 3 32.59 25.87 -11.24
C THR A 3 32.37 25.60 -12.72
N LEU A 4 33.43 25.23 -13.46
CA LEU A 4 33.36 24.88 -14.88
C LEU A 4 32.45 23.67 -15.12
N SER A 5 32.50 22.68 -14.21
CA SER A 5 31.63 21.49 -14.29
C SER A 5 30.16 21.81 -14.05
N LEU A 6 29.85 22.75 -13.15
CA LEU A 6 28.47 23.23 -12.94
C LEU A 6 27.93 23.99 -14.16
N ILE A 7 28.76 24.82 -14.79
CA ILE A 7 28.40 25.55 -16.02
C ILE A 7 28.17 24.56 -17.18
N LEU A 8 29.01 23.53 -17.32
CA LEU A 8 28.82 22.46 -18.32
C LEU A 8 27.54 21.65 -18.10
N ILE A 9 27.16 21.39 -16.84
CA ILE A 9 25.90 20.71 -16.51
C ILE A 9 24.70 21.63 -16.82
N ALA A 10 24.78 22.92 -16.46
CA ALA A 10 23.73 23.89 -16.76
C ALA A 10 23.52 24.08 -18.28
N LEU A 11 24.61 24.19 -19.05
CA LEU A 11 24.58 24.23 -20.52
C LEU A 11 24.04 22.92 -21.11
N GLY A 12 24.39 21.77 -20.54
CA GLY A 12 23.83 20.47 -20.93
C GLY A 12 22.31 20.40 -20.73
N CYS A 13 21.81 20.87 -19.59
CA CYS A 13 20.37 20.95 -19.31
C CYS A 13 19.65 21.89 -20.30
N LEU A 14 20.20 23.09 -20.55
CA LEU A 14 19.66 24.04 -21.53
C LEU A 14 19.62 23.46 -22.95
N PHE A 15 20.66 22.73 -23.37
CA PHE A 15 20.72 22.12 -24.69
C PHE A 15 19.71 20.97 -24.85
N ILE A 16 19.48 20.20 -23.79
CA ILE A 16 18.44 19.15 -23.76
C ILE A 16 17.04 19.77 -23.85
N SER A 17 16.76 20.83 -23.09
CA SER A 17 15.47 21.55 -23.18
C SER A 17 15.24 22.15 -24.55
N TYR A 18 16.25 22.79 -25.16
CA TYR A 18 16.16 23.33 -26.52
C TYR A 18 15.92 22.24 -27.57
N ALA A 19 16.61 21.09 -27.46
CA ALA A 19 16.43 19.95 -28.36
C ALA A 19 15.07 19.26 -28.22
N TRP A 20 14.40 19.39 -27.07
CA TRP A 20 13.02 18.90 -26.86
C TRP A 20 11.98 19.90 -27.39
N SER A 21 12.15 21.20 -27.11
CA SER A 21 11.27 22.26 -27.65
C SER A 21 11.24 22.24 -29.19
N LYS A 22 12.39 22.12 -29.84
CA LYS A 22 12.47 22.03 -31.32
C LYS A 22 11.86 20.76 -31.93
N LYS A 23 11.36 19.85 -31.09
CA LYS A 23 10.64 18.63 -31.49
C LYS A 23 9.11 18.77 -31.38
N GLN A 24 8.62 19.91 -30.90
CA GLN A 24 7.18 20.24 -30.79
C GLN A 24 6.75 21.40 -31.69
N ASP A 25 7.68 22.19 -32.27
CA ASP A 25 7.39 23.23 -33.28
C ASP A 25 7.08 22.64 -34.67
N ALA A 26 6.12 21.71 -34.75
CA ALA A 26 5.58 21.19 -35.99
C ALA A 26 4.05 21.21 -35.95
N PHE A 27 3.50 22.25 -36.60
CA PHE A 27 2.07 22.48 -36.84
C PHE A 27 1.22 22.92 -35.63
N VAL A 28 1.02 24.23 -35.53
CA VAL A 28 -0.14 24.86 -34.89
C VAL A 28 -0.74 25.80 -35.95
N GLU A 29 -1.88 25.41 -36.51
CA GLU A 29 -2.80 26.32 -37.21
C GLU A 29 -4.08 26.37 -36.37
N ASP A 30 -4.65 27.56 -36.24
CA ASP A 30 -5.84 27.83 -35.42
C ASP A 30 -7.09 27.13 -35.95
N ASN A 31 -7.92 26.55 -35.07
CA ASN A 31 -9.36 26.31 -35.30
C ASN A 31 -10.11 25.87 -34.02
N ASP A 32 -10.24 26.75 -33.03
CA ASP A 32 -11.09 26.55 -31.83
C ASP A 32 -12.59 26.82 -32.11
N PHE A 33 -13.18 26.27 -33.18
CA PHE A 33 -14.62 26.44 -33.48
C PHE A 33 -15.26 25.36 -34.39
N ALA A 34 -15.00 24.08 -34.12
CA ALA A 34 -15.57 22.96 -34.92
C ALA A 34 -15.93 21.71 -34.09
N GLU A 35 -16.41 21.90 -32.85
CA GLU A 35 -16.80 20.79 -31.96
C GLU A 35 -18.30 20.82 -31.61
N PHE A 36 -19.15 21.00 -32.63
CA PHE A 36 -20.58 20.70 -32.59
C PHE A 36 -21.02 20.18 -33.96
N GLU A 37 -21.93 19.19 -33.92
CA GLU A 37 -22.47 18.39 -35.03
C GLU A 37 -21.62 17.18 -35.50
N GLU A 38 -22.36 16.11 -35.86
CA GLU A 38 -21.94 14.91 -36.60
C GLU A 38 -21.16 13.80 -35.84
N PHE A 39 -21.90 12.87 -35.21
CA PHE A 39 -21.60 11.44 -35.21
C PHE A 39 -22.83 10.58 -34.82
N GLU A 40 -23.84 10.56 -35.69
CA GLU A 40 -24.79 9.44 -35.80
C GLU A 40 -25.42 9.49 -37.20
N ASP A 41 -24.94 8.64 -38.11
CA ASP A 41 -25.69 7.94 -39.19
C ASP A 41 -24.74 7.44 -40.30
N GLU A 42 -24.59 6.11 -40.41
CA GLU A 42 -24.25 5.46 -41.68
C GLU A 42 -24.79 4.00 -41.68
N GLU A 43 -25.88 3.79 -42.42
CA GLU A 43 -26.18 2.64 -43.32
C GLU A 43 -26.08 1.16 -42.79
N ASP A 44 -26.96 0.20 -43.12
CA ASP A 44 -28.13 0.12 -44.05
C ASP A 44 -28.93 -1.19 -43.74
N GLY A 45 -30.16 -1.41 -44.27
CA GLY A 45 -30.70 -2.79 -44.35
C GLY A 45 -32.21 -3.16 -44.25
N LYS A 46 -33.11 -2.54 -45.03
CA LYS A 46 -34.37 -3.10 -45.60
C LYS A 46 -35.38 -4.00 -44.80
N ILE A 47 -36.54 -3.39 -44.47
CA ILE A 47 -37.94 -3.69 -44.91
C ILE A 47 -38.44 -5.16 -45.00
N VAL A 48 -39.55 -5.51 -44.29
CA VAL A 48 -40.89 -5.99 -44.80
C VAL A 48 -41.98 -5.90 -43.68
N GLU A 49 -43.20 -5.48 -44.10
CA GLU A 49 -44.61 -5.57 -43.60
C GLU A 49 -44.99 -6.66 -42.54
N GLU A 50 -46.11 -6.68 -41.78
CA GLU A 50 -47.29 -5.79 -41.52
C GLU A 50 -48.07 -6.26 -40.22
N GLU A 51 -49.13 -5.55 -39.79
CA GLU A 51 -50.18 -5.93 -38.78
C GLU A 51 -49.76 -6.13 -37.28
N SER A 52 -50.56 -5.88 -36.23
CA SER A 52 -51.81 -5.09 -36.01
C SER A 52 -52.19 -4.99 -34.51
N ILE A 53 -52.82 -3.87 -34.09
CA ILE A 53 -53.93 -3.75 -33.08
C ILE A 53 -53.68 -3.84 -31.54
N GLU A 54 -54.05 -2.72 -30.88
CA GLU A 54 -54.72 -2.49 -29.56
C GLU A 54 -54.08 -2.77 -28.17
N GLU A 55 -54.53 -1.93 -27.22
CA GLU A 55 -54.13 -1.83 -25.80
C GLU A 55 -55.01 -2.69 -24.88
N GLU A 56 -54.50 -3.13 -23.72
CA GLU A 56 -55.29 -3.06 -22.47
C GLU A 56 -54.44 -3.08 -21.18
N LYS A 57 -55.00 -2.50 -20.11
CA LYS A 57 -54.36 -2.32 -18.77
C LYS A 57 -54.41 -3.58 -17.90
N GLN A 58 -53.47 -3.71 -16.96
CA GLN A 58 -53.78 -4.21 -15.60
C GLN A 58 -52.76 -3.81 -14.51
N GLU A 59 -53.25 -3.74 -13.27
CA GLU A 59 -52.55 -3.25 -12.06
C GLU A 59 -51.70 -4.32 -11.35
N PRO A 60 -50.68 -3.94 -10.54
CA PRO A 60 -50.00 -4.86 -9.63
C PRO A 60 -50.65 -4.92 -8.24
N ARG A 61 -50.83 -6.14 -7.70
CA ARG A 61 -51.33 -6.41 -6.33
C ARG A 61 -50.20 -6.60 -5.30
N LYS A 62 -50.47 -6.19 -4.05
CA LYS A 62 -49.71 -6.57 -2.82
C LYS A 62 -50.05 -8.00 -2.36
N PRO A 63 -49.21 -8.64 -1.51
CA PRO A 63 -49.44 -8.69 -0.05
C PRO A 63 -48.12 -8.44 0.76
N ALA A 64 -48.07 -7.84 1.96
CA ALA A 64 -48.62 -8.21 3.29
C ALA A 64 -48.03 -9.54 3.85
N ALA A 65 -47.10 -9.58 4.84
CA ALA A 65 -47.15 -9.20 6.28
C ALA A 65 -47.88 -10.27 7.17
N ALA A 66 -47.51 -10.62 8.42
CA ALA A 66 -46.52 -10.14 9.41
C ALA A 66 -46.20 -11.22 10.51
N TYR A 67 -45.74 -10.76 11.70
CA TYR A 67 -45.49 -11.40 13.01
C TYR A 67 -44.04 -11.88 13.29
N ASP A 68 -43.35 -11.59 14.40
CA ASP A 68 -43.35 -10.64 15.55
C ASP A 68 -42.18 -11.14 16.48
N GLN A 69 -41.56 -10.47 17.48
CA GLN A 69 -41.91 -9.33 18.35
C GLN A 69 -40.64 -8.81 19.09
N GLU A 70 -40.62 -7.51 19.48
CA GLU A 70 -39.98 -6.84 20.67
C GLU A 70 -38.54 -7.19 21.16
N GLU A 71 -37.72 -6.31 21.75
CA GLU A 71 -37.80 -4.92 22.26
C GLU A 71 -36.84 -3.99 21.44
N SER A 72 -36.48 -2.72 21.74
CA SER A 72 -36.67 -1.82 22.90
C SER A 72 -36.74 -0.32 22.45
N PHE A 73 -36.30 0.63 23.29
CA PHE A 73 -36.44 2.11 23.18
C PHE A 73 -35.11 2.84 23.50
N ASP A 74 -34.81 3.95 22.83
CA ASP A 74 -34.68 5.31 23.42
C ASP A 74 -34.41 6.37 22.31
N GLU A 75 -34.94 7.58 22.51
CA GLU A 75 -35.12 8.65 21.52
C GLU A 75 -33.98 9.70 21.53
N ASP A 76 -33.91 10.52 20.45
CA ASP A 76 -33.80 12.00 20.48
C ASP A 76 -33.37 12.53 19.08
N GLU A 77 -34.37 12.91 18.27
CA GLU A 77 -34.22 13.81 17.11
C GLU A 77 -35.08 15.06 17.40
N GLU A 78 -34.49 16.26 17.30
CA GLU A 78 -35.23 17.53 17.24
C GLU A 78 -34.90 18.23 15.91
N ASP A 79 -35.93 18.40 15.09
CA ASP A 79 -36.00 19.35 13.96
C ASP A 79 -36.62 20.69 14.47
N ASP A 80 -36.99 21.59 13.55
CA ASP A 80 -37.67 22.89 13.74
C ASP A 80 -36.75 24.10 14.08
N GLU A 81 -36.95 25.33 13.56
CA GLU A 81 -37.78 25.82 12.43
C GLU A 81 -37.18 27.16 11.92
N GLU A 82 -37.73 27.73 10.85
CA GLU A 82 -37.31 29.03 10.26
C GLU A 82 -37.79 30.25 11.09
N GLU A 83 -37.03 31.37 11.09
CA GLU A 83 -37.64 32.71 10.96
C GLU A 83 -36.61 33.81 10.58
N ALA A 84 -37.09 34.92 9.99
CA ALA A 84 -36.25 35.97 9.42
C ALA A 84 -36.77 37.41 9.68
N VAL A 85 -35.99 38.20 10.44
CA VAL A 85 -36.03 39.68 10.59
C VAL A 85 -34.60 40.08 11.07
N GLY A 86 -33.96 41.22 10.78
CA GLY A 86 -34.34 42.46 10.10
C GLY A 86 -33.90 43.68 10.95
N ASP A 87 -32.78 44.31 10.57
CA ASP A 87 -32.25 45.65 10.89
C ASP A 87 -32.04 46.18 12.35
N ASP A 88 -31.08 47.13 12.40
CA ASP A 88 -30.87 48.24 13.35
C ASP A 88 -30.42 48.02 14.83
N GLU A 89 -29.09 48.13 15.05
CA GLU A 89 -28.42 48.93 16.11
C GLU A 89 -26.89 48.99 15.82
N PHE A 90 -26.15 50.11 15.94
CA PHE A 90 -26.52 51.53 15.95
C PHE A 90 -25.26 52.40 15.67
N GLU A 91 -25.50 53.60 15.15
CA GLU A 91 -24.71 54.85 15.23
C GLU A 91 -23.22 54.85 15.63
N HIS A 92 -22.38 55.32 14.70
CA HIS A 92 -21.54 56.51 14.96
C HIS A 92 -21.11 57.17 13.63
N LEU A 93 -20.96 58.51 13.64
CA LEU A 93 -20.49 59.38 12.54
C LEU A 93 -21.54 59.87 11.52
N HIS A 94 -22.63 60.48 12.01
CA HIS A 94 -23.08 61.74 11.41
C HIS A 94 -22.19 62.87 11.95
N ASP A 95 -21.67 63.72 11.08
CA ASP A 95 -21.30 65.10 11.41
C ASP A 95 -21.66 65.96 10.19
N GLU A 96 -22.86 66.54 10.23
CA GLU A 96 -23.45 67.38 9.17
C GLU A 96 -23.28 68.86 9.52
N GLU A 97 -22.08 69.40 9.29
CA GLU A 97 -21.88 70.85 9.19
C GLU A 97 -21.05 71.19 7.94
N GLU A 98 -21.22 72.43 7.45
CA GLU A 98 -20.51 73.02 6.29
C GLU A 98 -20.98 72.60 4.87
N PHE A 99 -22.30 72.61 4.61
CA PHE A 99 -22.78 72.94 3.26
C PHE A 99 -24.11 73.70 3.23
N GLU A 100 -24.07 75.03 3.39
CA GLU A 100 -25.15 75.88 2.87
C GLU A 100 -24.70 77.31 2.53
N ASN A 101 -25.15 77.79 1.36
CA ASN A 101 -25.22 79.18 0.91
C ASN A 101 -23.91 79.98 0.67
N PHE A 102 -23.62 80.32 -0.59
CA PHE A 102 -23.89 81.69 -1.07
C PHE A 102 -23.94 81.83 -2.61
N ASP A 103 -25.12 82.23 -3.07
CA ASP A 103 -25.52 83.00 -4.26
C ASP A 103 -24.99 82.81 -5.70
N LYS A 104 -26.00 82.94 -6.58
CA LYS A 104 -25.96 83.34 -7.99
C LYS A 104 -25.18 84.66 -8.19
N ASP A 105 -24.51 84.83 -9.33
CA ASP A 105 -25.17 85.53 -10.44
C ASP A 105 -24.46 85.42 -11.80
N LYS A 106 -25.16 85.86 -12.84
CA LYS A 106 -24.67 86.04 -14.21
C LYS A 106 -23.49 87.02 -14.26
N ASP A 107 -22.55 86.85 -15.19
CA ASP A 107 -22.62 87.57 -16.47
C ASP A 107 -21.68 87.02 -17.57
N SER A 108 -21.99 87.46 -18.79
CA SER A 108 -21.25 87.29 -20.02
C SER A 108 -19.96 88.12 -20.09
N SER A 109 -18.96 87.65 -20.85
CA SER A 109 -18.25 88.44 -21.89
C SER A 109 -17.03 87.70 -22.46
N LYS A 110 -16.33 88.35 -23.41
CA LYS A 110 -15.43 87.73 -24.38
C LYS A 110 -13.94 87.82 -23.98
N SER A 111 -13.21 86.77 -24.41
CA SER A 111 -11.94 86.82 -25.15
C SER A 111 -10.56 86.83 -24.46
N LYS A 112 -9.68 86.03 -25.10
CA LYS A 112 -8.23 86.16 -25.32
C LYS A 112 -7.21 85.52 -24.36
N THR A 113 -6.52 84.55 -24.98
CA THR A 113 -5.09 84.18 -24.85
C THR A 113 -4.65 83.33 -23.65
N PRO A 114 -3.60 82.49 -23.83
CA PRO A 114 -3.49 81.22 -23.11
C PRO A 114 -2.39 81.23 -22.04
N ASP A 115 -2.67 80.59 -20.91
CA ASP A 115 -1.61 80.14 -19.99
C ASP A 115 -1.95 78.79 -19.36
N LYS A 116 -1.01 77.86 -19.54
CA LYS A 116 -0.72 76.62 -18.80
C LYS A 116 -1.87 75.94 -18.04
N LEU A 117 -2.26 74.77 -18.55
CA LEU A 117 -2.86 73.71 -17.74
C LEU A 117 -1.96 73.42 -16.53
N PRO A 118 -2.50 73.27 -15.30
CA PRO A 118 -1.74 72.72 -14.19
C PRO A 118 -1.43 71.25 -14.45
N ASP A 119 -0.18 70.84 -14.25
CA ASP A 119 0.22 69.42 -14.35
C ASP A 119 -0.63 68.58 -13.40
N LEU A 120 -1.24 67.51 -13.92
CA LEU A 120 -1.78 66.44 -13.08
C LEU A 120 -0.62 65.79 -12.33
N GLN A 121 -0.40 66.20 -11.08
CA GLN A 121 0.48 65.51 -10.17
C GLN A 121 -0.14 64.16 -9.81
N ILE A 122 0.15 63.14 -10.64
CA ILE A 122 -0.14 61.74 -10.34
C ILE A 122 0.43 61.45 -8.95
N ALA A 123 -0.45 61.22 -7.99
CA ALA A 123 -0.07 60.91 -6.62
C ALA A 123 0.92 59.75 -6.64
N LYS A 124 2.14 60.01 -6.16
CA LYS A 124 3.25 59.05 -6.23
C LYS A 124 3.05 58.00 -5.15
N VAL A 125 2.16 57.04 -5.42
CA VAL A 125 1.83 55.91 -4.54
C VAL A 125 3.14 55.30 -4.03
N PRO A 126 3.30 55.11 -2.70
CA PRO A 126 4.55 54.62 -2.13
C PRO A 126 5.05 53.33 -2.80
N LEU A 127 6.34 53.29 -3.10
CA LEU A 127 6.98 52.21 -3.86
C LEU A 127 6.78 50.81 -3.25
N HIS A 128 6.45 50.71 -1.96
CA HIS A 128 6.18 49.44 -1.27
C HIS A 128 4.84 48.78 -1.64
N LEU A 129 3.93 49.48 -2.34
CA LEU A 129 2.67 48.94 -2.87
C LEU A 129 2.71 48.67 -4.38
N ARG A 130 3.84 48.96 -5.04
CA ARG A 130 4.11 48.44 -6.38
C ARG A 130 4.65 47.03 -6.24
N THR A 131 3.79 46.05 -6.47
CA THR A 131 4.17 44.63 -6.60
C THR A 131 5.11 44.48 -7.80
N SER A 132 6.41 44.69 -7.57
CA SER A 132 7.44 44.52 -8.59
C SER A 132 7.56 43.06 -8.98
N TRP A 133 7.64 42.78 -10.28
CA TRP A 133 7.92 41.44 -10.80
C TRP A 133 9.24 40.85 -10.22
N ASP A 134 10.19 41.72 -9.83
CA ASP A 134 11.41 41.34 -9.12
C ASP A 134 11.18 40.74 -7.71
N SER A 135 10.02 40.97 -7.08
CA SER A 135 9.69 40.34 -5.79
C SER A 135 9.30 38.86 -5.97
N PHE A 136 8.82 38.50 -7.15
CA PHE A 136 8.32 37.15 -7.45
C PHE A 136 9.40 36.15 -7.87
N TYR A 137 10.70 36.49 -7.90
CA TYR A 137 11.73 35.50 -8.29
C TYR A 137 11.73 34.24 -7.42
N LEU A 138 11.43 34.35 -6.11
CA LEU A 138 11.31 33.19 -5.23
C LEU A 138 10.04 32.37 -5.51
N GLU A 139 8.93 33.04 -5.79
CA GLU A 139 7.66 32.38 -6.13
C GLU A 139 7.73 31.68 -7.50
N MET A 140 8.28 32.35 -8.51
CA MET A 140 8.55 31.76 -9.83
C MET A 140 9.53 30.59 -9.77
N LEU A 141 10.53 30.65 -8.88
CA LEU A 141 11.45 29.53 -8.64
C LEU A 141 10.75 28.36 -7.93
N MET A 142 9.86 28.63 -6.97
CA MET A 142 9.04 27.62 -6.31
C MET A 142 8.07 26.95 -7.29
N ILE A 143 7.38 27.75 -8.12
CA ILE A 143 6.48 27.26 -9.18
C ILE A 143 7.28 26.40 -10.17
N ALA A 144 8.42 26.88 -10.68
CA ALA A 144 9.25 26.10 -11.60
C ALA A 144 9.75 24.77 -10.97
N GLY A 145 10.12 24.78 -9.69
CA GLY A 145 10.47 23.57 -8.95
C GLY A 145 9.30 22.59 -8.84
N LEU A 146 8.09 23.08 -8.57
CA LEU A 146 6.86 22.29 -8.50
C LEU A 146 6.45 21.75 -9.88
N THR A 147 6.60 22.53 -10.95
CA THR A 147 6.40 22.07 -12.34
C THR A 147 7.37 20.94 -12.69
N VAL A 148 8.66 21.06 -12.37
CA VAL A 148 9.65 19.98 -12.59
C VAL A 148 9.30 18.72 -11.78
N TYR A 149 8.85 18.88 -10.53
CA TYR A 149 8.38 17.77 -9.70
C TYR A 149 7.16 17.07 -10.33
N PHE A 150 6.16 17.85 -10.78
CA PHE A 150 4.94 17.33 -11.40
C PHE A 150 5.21 16.63 -12.74
N LEU A 151 6.07 17.20 -13.60
CA LEU A 151 6.50 16.57 -14.85
C LEU A 151 7.27 15.27 -14.59
N ASN A 152 8.13 15.21 -13.56
CA ASN A 152 8.78 13.96 -13.14
C ASN A 152 7.76 12.93 -12.62
N PHE A 153 6.75 13.36 -11.86
CA PHE A 153 5.68 12.48 -11.39
C PHE A 153 4.93 11.85 -12.56
N LEU A 154 4.44 12.64 -13.52
CA LEU A 154 3.77 12.15 -14.73
C LEU A 154 4.67 11.23 -15.55
N ALA A 155 5.91 11.63 -15.83
CA ALA A 155 6.85 10.81 -16.59
C ALA A 155 7.20 9.49 -15.87
N GLY A 156 7.27 9.49 -14.54
CA GLY A 156 7.50 8.30 -13.72
C GLY A 156 6.30 7.35 -13.72
N LYS A 157 5.10 7.88 -13.52
CA LYS A 157 3.81 7.19 -13.59
C LYS A 157 3.62 6.50 -14.94
N THR A 158 3.74 7.23 -16.05
CA THR A 158 3.55 6.69 -17.40
C THR A 158 4.60 5.62 -17.74
N LYS A 159 5.85 5.77 -17.29
CA LYS A 159 6.89 4.74 -17.46
C LYS A 159 6.59 3.47 -16.67
N ASN A 160 6.18 3.60 -15.40
CA ASN A 160 5.81 2.44 -14.58
C ASN A 160 4.59 1.72 -15.15
N CYS A 161 3.56 2.45 -15.56
CA CYS A 161 2.38 1.90 -16.23
C CYS A 161 2.77 1.13 -17.50
N LYS A 162 3.54 1.75 -18.41
CA LYS A 162 4.02 1.11 -19.65
C LYS A 162 4.83 -0.17 -19.40
N LEU A 163 5.65 -0.21 -18.35
CA LEU A 163 6.40 -1.42 -17.96
C LEU A 163 5.48 -2.52 -17.42
N ALA A 164 4.47 -2.16 -16.63
CA ALA A 164 3.49 -3.10 -16.08
C ALA A 164 2.60 -3.69 -17.19
N THR A 165 2.07 -2.85 -18.09
CA THR A 165 1.30 -3.29 -19.26
C THR A 165 2.12 -4.20 -20.17
N ALA A 166 3.39 -3.85 -20.47
CA ALA A 166 4.25 -4.69 -21.29
C ALA A 166 4.52 -6.06 -20.64
N TRP A 167 4.68 -6.11 -19.32
CA TRP A 167 4.77 -7.38 -18.59
C TRP A 167 3.49 -8.21 -18.73
N LEU A 168 2.32 -7.60 -18.54
CA LEU A 168 1.03 -8.28 -18.68
C LEU A 168 0.85 -8.84 -20.10
N THR A 169 1.03 -8.02 -21.14
CA THR A 169 0.86 -8.45 -22.54
C THR A 169 1.76 -9.64 -22.89
N ALA A 170 3.00 -9.68 -22.37
CA ALA A 170 3.93 -10.78 -22.62
C ALA A 170 3.56 -12.10 -21.93
N HIS A 171 2.84 -12.04 -20.80
CA HIS A 171 2.52 -13.20 -19.96
C HIS A 171 1.04 -13.62 -20.00
N LYS A 172 0.12 -12.76 -20.44
CA LYS A 172 -1.34 -12.97 -20.45
C LYS A 172 -1.73 -14.33 -21.05
N GLU A 173 -1.29 -14.61 -22.27
CA GLU A 173 -1.48 -15.91 -22.96
C GLU A 173 -1.04 -17.12 -22.12
N LEU A 174 0.12 -17.03 -21.45
CA LEU A 174 0.64 -18.10 -20.60
C LEU A 174 -0.20 -18.28 -19.32
N LEU A 175 -0.75 -17.20 -18.78
CA LEU A 175 -1.61 -17.23 -17.60
C LEU A 175 -3.00 -17.79 -17.93
N GLU A 176 -3.62 -17.34 -19.01
CA GLU A 176 -4.92 -17.84 -19.52
C GLU A 176 -4.87 -19.32 -19.91
N THR A 177 -3.70 -19.82 -20.33
CA THR A 177 -3.47 -21.27 -20.57
C THR A 177 -3.35 -22.09 -19.28
N GLN A 178 -3.18 -21.46 -18.11
CA GLN A 178 -2.87 -22.12 -16.83
C GLN A 178 -3.92 -21.89 -15.73
N PHE A 179 -4.76 -20.87 -15.87
CA PHE A 179 -5.77 -20.43 -14.92
C PHE A 179 -7.06 -20.10 -15.68
N SER A 180 -8.22 -20.43 -15.12
CA SER A 180 -9.51 -20.08 -15.74
C SER A 180 -9.89 -18.61 -15.54
N ILE A 181 -9.32 -17.94 -14.52
CA ILE A 181 -9.59 -16.55 -14.19
C ILE A 181 -8.25 -15.83 -13.99
N VAL A 182 -8.06 -14.70 -14.68
CA VAL A 182 -6.84 -13.88 -14.67
C VAL A 182 -7.23 -12.41 -14.67
N GLY A 183 -6.86 -11.66 -13.62
CA GLY A 183 -7.15 -10.22 -13.49
C GLY A 183 -8.35 -9.86 -12.61
N ASP A 184 -8.98 -10.85 -11.97
CA ASP A 184 -10.10 -10.66 -11.06
C ASP A 184 -9.63 -10.83 -9.60
N ASP A 185 -10.00 -9.88 -8.73
CA ASP A 185 -9.76 -9.94 -7.29
C ASP A 185 -10.90 -10.60 -6.50
N GLY A 186 -12.02 -10.92 -7.16
CA GLY A 186 -13.22 -11.47 -6.53
C GLY A 186 -13.99 -10.46 -5.66
N ILE A 187 -13.66 -9.17 -5.75
CA ILE A 187 -14.36 -8.07 -5.06
C ILE A 187 -15.39 -7.45 -6.01
N ALA A 188 -15.08 -7.39 -7.31
CA ALA A 188 -16.02 -6.94 -8.34
C ALA A 188 -17.17 -7.95 -8.55
N LYS A 189 -18.38 -7.44 -8.85
CA LYS A 189 -19.53 -8.27 -9.23
C LYS A 189 -19.41 -8.88 -10.64
N GLU A 190 -18.50 -8.35 -11.46
CA GLU A 190 -18.24 -8.78 -12.82
C GLU A 190 -16.78 -9.21 -12.95
N VAL A 191 -16.53 -10.34 -13.63
CA VAL A 191 -15.21 -10.95 -13.77
C VAL A 191 -14.34 -10.12 -14.72
N SER A 192 -13.65 -9.13 -14.17
CA SER A 192 -12.65 -8.30 -14.86
C SER A 192 -11.49 -9.19 -15.36
N SER A 193 -11.50 -9.52 -16.65
CA SER A 193 -10.49 -10.41 -17.25
C SER A 193 -9.37 -9.64 -17.94
N GLY A 194 -8.13 -9.87 -17.50
CA GLY A 194 -6.92 -9.34 -18.14
C GLY A 194 -6.59 -7.89 -17.81
N THR A 195 -7.01 -7.39 -16.64
CA THR A 195 -6.63 -6.07 -16.10
C THR A 195 -5.58 -6.23 -14.99
N LEU A 196 -4.60 -5.31 -14.93
CA LEU A 196 -3.69 -5.18 -13.79
C LEU A 196 -4.27 -4.23 -12.75
N ILE A 197 -4.38 -4.69 -11.50
CA ILE A 197 -4.80 -3.86 -10.38
C ILE A 197 -3.64 -2.95 -9.99
N LYS A 198 -3.93 -1.66 -9.79
CA LYS A 198 -2.92 -0.66 -9.47
C LYS A 198 -3.03 -0.26 -8.00
N GLU A 199 -2.38 -1.01 -7.13
CA GLU A 199 -2.28 -0.70 -5.69
C GLU A 199 -1.54 0.62 -5.43
N SER A 200 -0.53 0.95 -6.26
CA SER A 200 0.23 2.19 -6.13
C SER A 200 0.89 2.60 -7.44
N GLU A 201 1.40 3.83 -7.51
CA GLU A 201 2.15 4.34 -8.69
C GLU A 201 3.46 3.56 -8.97
N ASN A 202 3.86 2.67 -8.06
CA ASN A 202 5.02 1.77 -8.22
C ASN A 202 4.73 0.30 -7.85
N VAL A 203 3.48 -0.07 -7.58
CA VAL A 203 3.08 -1.45 -7.27
C VAL A 203 1.83 -1.80 -8.07
N TYR A 204 1.93 -2.85 -8.88
CA TYR A 204 0.83 -3.39 -9.67
C TYR A 204 0.64 -4.86 -9.29
N ALA A 205 -0.60 -5.27 -9.09
CA ALA A 205 -0.97 -6.62 -8.69
C ALA A 205 -1.78 -7.31 -9.79
N LEU A 206 -1.56 -8.60 -9.96
CA LEU A 206 -2.40 -9.47 -10.78
C LEU A 206 -2.80 -10.68 -9.95
N TRP A 207 -4.11 -10.90 -9.77
CA TRP A 207 -4.65 -12.12 -9.21
C TRP A 207 -4.97 -13.11 -10.33
N CYS A 208 -4.71 -14.39 -10.10
CA CYS A 208 -5.08 -15.51 -10.98
C CYS A 208 -5.62 -16.66 -10.14
N SER A 209 -6.71 -17.29 -10.58
CA SER A 209 -7.38 -18.36 -9.83
C SER A 209 -7.97 -19.43 -10.76
N GLY A 210 -8.50 -20.52 -10.17
CA GLY A 210 -9.12 -21.61 -10.93
C GLY A 210 -8.14 -22.61 -11.56
N ARG A 211 -6.88 -22.66 -11.09
CA ARG A 211 -5.96 -23.78 -11.38
C ARG A 211 -6.12 -24.86 -10.32
N SER A 212 -6.21 -26.13 -10.73
CA SER A 212 -6.30 -27.25 -9.78
C SER A 212 -5.15 -27.25 -8.76
N CYS A 213 -5.47 -27.42 -7.48
CA CYS A 213 -4.55 -27.41 -6.33
C CYS A 213 -3.95 -26.04 -5.94
N VAL A 214 -4.30 -24.95 -6.63
CA VAL A 214 -3.90 -23.58 -6.30
C VAL A 214 -5.16 -22.81 -5.91
N GLU A 215 -5.18 -22.22 -4.71
CA GLU A 215 -6.31 -21.40 -4.25
C GLU A 215 -6.29 -20.04 -4.93
N GLY A 216 -5.10 -19.45 -5.03
CA GLY A 216 -4.85 -18.24 -5.80
C GLY A 216 -3.37 -18.04 -6.09
N MET A 217 -3.07 -17.26 -7.11
CA MET A 217 -1.74 -16.74 -7.39
C MET A 217 -1.81 -15.21 -7.46
N LEU A 218 -1.01 -14.55 -6.64
CA LEU A 218 -0.77 -13.11 -6.68
C LEU A 218 0.59 -12.84 -7.34
N VAL A 219 0.61 -12.02 -8.38
CA VAL A 219 1.83 -11.47 -8.96
C VAL A 219 1.92 -9.98 -8.65
N GLU A 220 2.90 -9.59 -7.85
CA GLU A 220 3.20 -8.19 -7.53
C GLU A 220 4.39 -7.69 -8.36
N LEU A 221 4.17 -6.68 -9.20
CA LEU A 221 5.21 -5.92 -9.88
C LEU A 221 5.64 -4.75 -8.99
N LYS A 222 6.67 -4.98 -8.18
CA LYS A 222 7.29 -3.96 -7.31
C LYS A 222 8.32 -3.17 -8.10
N LEU A 223 7.80 -2.19 -8.83
CA LEU A 223 8.59 -1.23 -9.58
C LEU A 223 9.24 -0.21 -8.65
N LEU A 224 10.35 0.37 -9.09
CA LEU A 224 10.99 1.49 -8.42
C LEU A 224 10.09 2.73 -8.45
N LYS A 225 10.09 3.50 -7.36
CA LYS A 225 9.46 4.83 -7.29
C LYS A 225 10.19 5.79 -8.24
N ARG A 226 9.71 5.92 -9.48
CA ARG A 226 10.24 6.81 -10.53
C ARG A 226 9.56 8.18 -10.50
N GLN A 227 8.31 8.19 -10.06
CA GLN A 227 7.46 9.37 -9.89
C GLN A 227 7.94 10.31 -8.76
N ASP A 228 8.66 9.77 -7.78
CA ASP A 228 9.20 10.49 -6.63
C ASP A 228 10.65 10.93 -6.88
N LEU A 229 10.88 12.25 -6.85
CA LEU A 229 12.17 12.88 -7.10
C LEU A 229 13.20 12.60 -6.00
N ILE A 230 12.78 12.47 -4.74
CA ILE A 230 13.67 12.16 -3.60
C ILE A 230 14.18 10.72 -3.75
N ASN A 231 13.28 9.78 -4.05
CA ASN A 231 13.66 8.38 -4.33
C ASN A 231 14.45 8.22 -5.64
N LEU A 232 14.36 9.17 -6.58
CA LEU A 232 15.25 9.23 -7.75
C LEU A 232 16.66 9.71 -7.36
N LEU A 233 16.77 10.76 -6.53
CA LEU A 233 18.06 11.28 -6.04
C LEU A 233 18.80 10.27 -5.14
N LEU A 234 18.11 9.63 -4.21
CA LEU A 234 18.67 8.59 -3.33
C LEU A 234 19.24 7.38 -4.11
N ARG A 235 18.73 7.13 -5.33
CA ARG A 235 19.19 6.05 -6.21
C ARG A 235 20.63 6.25 -6.71
N VAL A 236 21.13 7.48 -6.73
CA VAL A 236 22.53 7.79 -7.06
C VAL A 236 23.47 7.14 -6.03
N PHE A 237 23.06 7.09 -4.76
CA PHE A 237 23.83 6.49 -3.67
C PHE A 237 23.56 4.99 -3.48
N LYS A 238 22.32 4.54 -3.73
CA LYS A 238 21.92 3.14 -3.57
C LYS A 238 21.27 2.59 -4.85
N PRO A 239 21.99 1.79 -5.67
CA PRO A 239 21.40 1.16 -6.83
C PRO A 239 20.33 0.15 -6.39
N ALA A 240 19.21 0.16 -7.11
CA ALA A 240 18.08 -0.74 -6.91
C ALA A 240 17.56 -1.20 -8.29
N SER A 241 16.85 -2.31 -8.29
CA SER A 241 16.18 -2.89 -9.47
C SER A 241 14.68 -3.01 -9.19
N ASP A 242 13.87 -3.08 -10.24
CA ASP A 242 12.47 -3.51 -10.13
C ASP A 242 12.42 -5.01 -9.76
N GLN A 243 11.38 -5.43 -9.05
CA GLN A 243 11.16 -6.82 -8.63
C GLN A 243 9.78 -7.32 -9.07
N VAL A 244 9.71 -8.60 -9.41
CA VAL A 244 8.46 -9.34 -9.64
C VAL A 244 8.37 -10.41 -8.55
N ILE A 245 7.36 -10.31 -7.70
CA ILE A 245 7.08 -11.31 -6.66
C ILE A 245 5.87 -12.12 -7.10
N VAL A 246 6.01 -13.45 -7.14
CA VAL A 246 4.92 -14.37 -7.44
C VAL A 246 4.66 -15.20 -6.19
N LYS A 247 3.50 -15.00 -5.56
CA LYS A 247 3.01 -15.77 -4.43
C LYS A 247 1.92 -16.72 -4.93
N VAL A 248 2.14 -18.01 -4.80
CA VAL A 248 1.17 -19.07 -5.12
C VAL A 248 0.69 -19.66 -3.81
N ASP A 249 -0.58 -19.49 -3.49
CA ASP A 249 -1.21 -20.09 -2.32
C ASP A 249 -1.80 -21.45 -2.72
N LEU A 250 -1.37 -22.50 -2.01
CA LEU A 250 -1.82 -23.87 -2.21
C LEU A 250 -2.92 -24.23 -1.21
N SER A 251 -3.70 -25.26 -1.54
CA SER A 251 -4.59 -25.87 -0.55
C SER A 251 -3.84 -26.74 0.44
N ASN A 252 -4.27 -26.68 1.71
CA ASN A 252 -3.68 -27.42 2.83
C ASN A 252 -3.48 -28.92 2.55
N ASP A 253 -4.41 -29.57 1.84
CA ASP A 253 -4.35 -31.02 1.56
C ASP A 253 -3.42 -31.41 0.39
N LYS A 254 -2.79 -30.44 -0.30
CA LYS A 254 -2.04 -30.66 -1.54
C LYS A 254 -0.53 -30.50 -1.41
N MET A 255 -0.04 -30.03 -0.27
CA MET A 255 1.39 -29.86 0.00
C MET A 255 1.80 -30.73 1.18
N GLU A 256 2.87 -31.52 1.01
CA GLU A 256 3.51 -32.19 2.14
C GLU A 256 4.18 -31.16 3.06
N ASN A 257 4.20 -31.44 4.36
CA ASN A 257 4.75 -30.53 5.36
C ASN A 257 6.29 -30.45 5.22
N PHE A 258 6.83 -29.39 4.60
CA PHE A 258 8.27 -29.06 4.62
C PHE A 258 8.53 -27.58 4.34
N VAL A 259 9.57 -27.02 4.97
CA VAL A 259 10.07 -25.67 4.66
C VAL A 259 11.41 -25.71 3.92
N PHE A 260 11.50 -24.96 2.83
CA PHE A 260 12.65 -24.87 1.93
C PHE A 260 12.78 -23.45 1.34
N CYS A 261 14.00 -22.92 1.28
CA CYS A 261 14.30 -21.70 0.53
C CYS A 261 15.69 -21.73 -0.09
N VAL A 262 15.80 -21.30 -1.34
CA VAL A 262 17.07 -21.00 -2.01
C VAL A 262 17.05 -19.54 -2.40
N ALA A 263 18.01 -18.77 -1.87
CA ALA A 263 18.09 -17.34 -2.06
C ALA A 263 19.53 -16.88 -2.25
N GLN A 264 19.75 -15.75 -2.92
CA GLN A 264 21.07 -15.11 -2.96
C GLN A 264 21.56 -14.85 -1.53
N LYS A 265 22.85 -15.04 -1.24
CA LYS A 265 23.42 -15.01 0.14
C LYS A 265 22.98 -13.82 1.00
N ARG A 266 22.86 -12.63 0.42
CA ARG A 266 22.36 -11.42 1.11
C ARG A 266 20.87 -11.53 1.45
N SER A 267 20.04 -11.92 0.49
CA SER A 267 18.60 -12.05 0.67
C SER A 267 18.23 -13.25 1.56
N ALA A 268 19.00 -14.35 1.51
CA ALA A 268 18.86 -15.49 2.42
C ALA A 268 19.02 -15.07 3.90
N ALA A 269 20.03 -14.25 4.21
CA ALA A 269 20.24 -13.74 5.56
C ALA A 269 19.12 -12.79 6.02
N LYS A 270 18.57 -12.00 5.10
CA LYS A 270 17.42 -11.12 5.34
C LYS A 270 16.14 -11.95 5.62
N LEU A 271 15.80 -12.87 4.73
CA LEU A 271 14.63 -13.74 4.83
C LEU A 271 14.64 -14.60 6.10
N HIS A 272 15.76 -15.20 6.48
CA HIS A 272 15.89 -15.96 7.72
C HIS A 272 15.72 -15.08 8.98
N LYS A 273 15.98 -13.77 8.91
CA LYS A 273 15.68 -12.85 10.01
C LYS A 273 14.20 -12.46 10.02
N GLU A 274 13.67 -12.07 8.85
CA GLU A 274 12.36 -11.44 8.68
C GLU A 274 11.18 -12.41 8.65
N MET A 275 11.34 -13.64 8.17
CA MET A 275 10.25 -14.63 8.07
C MET A 275 10.31 -15.61 9.25
N ASN A 276 9.14 -15.94 9.82
CA ASN A 276 9.08 -16.80 11.01
C ASN A 276 9.40 -18.26 10.69
N ASP A 277 8.76 -18.79 9.65
CA ASP A 277 8.91 -20.15 9.16
C ASP A 277 10.37 -20.52 8.84
N LEU A 278 11.07 -19.70 8.06
CA LEU A 278 12.49 -19.90 7.76
C LEU A 278 13.35 -19.88 9.02
N SER A 279 13.08 -18.95 9.93
CA SER A 279 13.82 -18.83 11.18
C SER A 279 13.59 -19.96 12.18
N GLN A 280 12.45 -20.66 12.09
CA GLN A 280 12.01 -21.66 13.06
C GLN A 280 12.22 -23.10 12.56
N PHE A 281 12.05 -23.35 11.26
CA PHE A 281 12.09 -24.69 10.68
C PHE A 281 13.33 -24.97 9.82
N THR A 282 14.04 -23.95 9.31
CA THR A 282 15.15 -24.16 8.38
C THR A 282 16.52 -23.92 8.99
N GLU A 283 17.50 -24.70 8.54
CA GLU A 283 18.93 -24.48 8.81
C GLU A 283 19.68 -24.22 7.50
N LYS A 284 20.81 -23.51 7.59
CA LYS A 284 21.72 -23.29 6.46
C LYS A 284 22.41 -24.60 6.09
N LYS A 285 22.24 -25.07 4.85
CA LYS A 285 22.90 -26.28 4.34
C LYS A 285 23.92 -25.93 3.24
N SER A 286 24.91 -26.79 3.07
CA SER A 286 25.87 -26.68 1.95
C SER A 286 25.12 -26.82 0.62
N THR A 287 25.49 -25.97 -0.33
CA THR A 287 24.95 -26.00 -1.69
C THR A 287 25.67 -27.03 -2.57
N GLU A 288 26.87 -27.50 -2.20
CA GLU A 288 27.78 -28.32 -3.02
C GLU A 288 27.17 -29.62 -3.58
N LYS A 289 26.12 -30.16 -2.95
CA LYS A 289 25.39 -31.34 -3.44
C LYS A 289 24.58 -31.04 -4.71
N TYR A 290 24.23 -29.77 -4.94
CA TYR A 290 23.42 -29.29 -6.04
C TYR A 290 24.31 -28.41 -6.91
N ASP A 291 24.26 -28.61 -8.23
CA ASP A 291 25.08 -27.86 -9.20
C ASP A 291 24.48 -26.45 -9.39
N ILE A 292 24.62 -25.61 -8.35
CA ILE A 292 24.05 -24.26 -8.26
C ILE A 292 25.14 -23.23 -7.92
N PRO A 293 25.04 -21.98 -8.43
CA PRO A 293 26.08 -20.99 -8.25
C PRO A 293 26.35 -20.64 -6.78
N SER A 294 27.61 -20.37 -6.46
CA SER A 294 28.05 -19.99 -5.11
C SER A 294 27.50 -18.64 -4.60
N SER A 295 26.77 -17.89 -5.42
CA SER A 295 26.02 -16.69 -5.00
C SER A 295 24.78 -17.04 -4.17
N TYR A 296 24.25 -18.26 -4.32
CA TYR A 296 23.08 -18.75 -3.57
C TYR A 296 23.46 -19.35 -2.21
N GLN A 297 22.45 -19.41 -1.34
CA GLN A 297 22.46 -20.08 -0.04
C GLN A 297 21.19 -20.92 0.07
N LEU A 298 21.35 -22.19 0.46
CA LEU A 298 20.26 -23.10 0.76
C LEU A 298 19.87 -23.00 2.24
N LEU A 299 18.57 -22.81 2.49
CA LEU A 299 17.89 -22.95 3.76
C LEU A 299 16.91 -24.13 3.63
N SER A 300 16.99 -25.12 4.51
CA SER A 300 16.20 -26.33 4.33
C SER A 300 15.94 -27.06 5.65
N GLU A 301 14.69 -27.46 5.86
CA GLU A 301 14.33 -28.41 6.91
C GLU A 301 14.67 -29.85 6.46
N ILE A 302 14.05 -30.31 5.36
CA ILE A 302 14.05 -31.70 4.92
C ILE A 302 14.87 -31.87 3.63
N GLY A 303 15.86 -32.77 3.67
CA GLY A 303 16.75 -33.05 2.54
C GLY A 303 16.05 -33.72 1.35
N GLU A 304 15.00 -34.50 1.60
CA GLU A 304 14.16 -35.15 0.58
C GLU A 304 13.36 -34.11 -0.22
N GLY A 305 12.56 -33.26 0.43
CA GLY A 305 11.86 -32.16 -0.24
C GLY A 305 12.80 -31.19 -0.96
N THR A 306 13.99 -30.93 -0.38
CA THR A 306 15.05 -30.17 -1.06
C THR A 306 15.48 -30.81 -2.37
N ALA A 307 15.71 -32.13 -2.40
CA ALA A 307 16.13 -32.85 -3.60
C ALA A 307 14.99 -33.01 -4.63
N ALA A 308 13.73 -33.00 -4.20
CA ALA A 308 12.57 -33.02 -5.08
C ALA A 308 12.34 -31.67 -5.80
N VAL A 309 12.58 -30.55 -5.11
CA VAL A 309 12.46 -29.20 -5.67
C VAL A 309 13.72 -28.81 -6.47
N LEU A 310 14.93 -29.04 -5.95
CA LEU A 310 16.19 -28.80 -6.66
C LEU A 310 16.56 -29.96 -7.60
N ASP A 311 15.73 -30.17 -8.62
CA ASP A 311 16.09 -31.06 -9.73
C ASP A 311 17.05 -30.41 -10.73
N LYS A 312 17.53 -31.19 -11.70
CA LYS A 312 18.49 -30.72 -12.72
C LYS A 312 17.97 -29.52 -13.53
N LYS A 313 16.67 -29.40 -13.79
CA LYS A 313 16.09 -28.28 -14.54
C LYS A 313 16.09 -27.01 -13.70
N VAL A 314 15.70 -27.11 -12.43
CA VAL A 314 15.72 -25.98 -11.50
C VAL A 314 17.16 -25.49 -11.28
N CYS A 315 18.13 -26.38 -11.11
CA CYS A 315 19.55 -26.01 -10.98
C CYS A 315 20.11 -25.32 -12.25
N GLN A 316 19.74 -25.82 -13.44
CA GLN A 316 20.09 -25.18 -14.72
C GLN A 316 19.46 -23.78 -14.85
N MET A 317 18.22 -23.59 -14.41
CA MET A 317 17.56 -22.28 -14.44
C MET A 317 18.18 -21.30 -13.42
N LEU A 318 18.51 -21.75 -12.22
CA LEU A 318 19.26 -20.96 -11.22
C LEU A 318 20.63 -20.52 -11.72
N THR A 319 21.31 -21.36 -12.52
CA THR A 319 22.59 -21.04 -13.14
C THR A 319 22.43 -20.08 -14.32
N LYS A 320 21.46 -20.32 -15.20
CA LYS A 320 21.20 -19.48 -16.39
C LYS A 320 20.71 -18.07 -16.03
N TYR A 321 19.91 -17.95 -14.98
CA TYR A 321 19.31 -16.70 -14.51
C TYR A 321 19.92 -16.24 -13.17
N GLU A 322 21.20 -16.53 -12.96
CA GLU A 322 21.95 -16.04 -11.79
C GLU A 322 21.85 -14.51 -11.69
N GLY A 323 21.57 -14.02 -10.48
CA GLY A 323 21.36 -12.59 -10.22
C GLY A 323 19.96 -12.08 -10.55
N VAL A 324 19.21 -12.74 -11.45
CA VAL A 324 17.79 -12.44 -11.75
C VAL A 324 16.88 -13.16 -10.75
N ILE A 325 17.10 -14.46 -10.50
CA ILE A 325 16.37 -15.15 -9.43
C ILE A 325 16.96 -14.69 -8.08
N GLU A 326 16.18 -13.98 -7.28
CA GLU A 326 16.61 -13.51 -5.96
C GLU A 326 16.36 -14.58 -4.89
N TYR A 327 15.14 -15.12 -4.86
CA TYR A 327 14.80 -16.26 -4.02
C TYR A 327 13.65 -17.10 -4.55
N ILE A 328 13.66 -18.38 -4.18
CA ILE A 328 12.57 -19.34 -4.27
C ILE A 328 12.31 -19.82 -2.86
N HIS A 329 11.11 -19.58 -2.34
CA HIS A 329 10.66 -19.97 -1.01
C HIS A 329 9.45 -20.90 -1.15
N VAL A 330 9.45 -22.00 -0.38
CA VAL A 330 8.39 -23.02 -0.33
C VAL A 330 8.19 -23.34 1.15
N SER A 331 6.98 -23.14 1.66
CA SER A 331 6.69 -23.27 3.09
C SER A 331 5.24 -23.69 3.31
N ASP A 332 5.03 -24.74 4.10
CA ASP A 332 3.72 -25.12 4.65
C ASP A 332 3.30 -24.25 5.85
N GLN A 333 4.27 -23.63 6.52
CA GLN A 333 4.08 -22.88 7.76
C GLN A 333 4.14 -21.35 7.55
N TYR A 334 3.87 -20.85 6.34
CA TYR A 334 4.01 -19.42 6.06
C TYR A 334 2.96 -18.60 6.81
N SER A 335 3.43 -17.78 7.74
CA SER A 335 2.65 -16.89 8.59
C SER A 335 2.84 -15.40 8.26
N GLY A 336 3.45 -15.09 7.11
CA GLY A 336 3.91 -13.73 6.80
C GLY A 336 5.20 -13.31 7.53
N PRO A 337 5.61 -12.04 7.38
CA PRO A 337 6.75 -11.47 8.09
C PRO A 337 6.54 -11.52 9.61
N LYS A 338 7.64 -11.69 10.37
CA LYS A 338 7.60 -11.60 11.83
C LYS A 338 7.08 -10.23 12.27
N LEU A 339 5.99 -10.25 13.00
CA LEU A 339 5.55 -9.11 13.80
C LEU A 339 6.66 -8.75 14.81
N GLN A 340 6.87 -7.46 15.05
CA GLN A 340 7.83 -7.00 16.06
C GLN A 340 7.37 -7.44 17.45
N GLU A 341 8.33 -7.72 18.34
CA GLU A 341 8.13 -8.48 19.58
C GLU A 341 7.08 -7.87 20.53
N ASP A 342 6.88 -6.55 20.46
CA ASP A 342 5.87 -5.81 21.24
C ASP A 342 4.41 -6.23 20.92
N ASN A 343 4.16 -6.79 19.73
CA ASN A 343 2.85 -7.28 19.27
C ASN A 343 2.80 -8.81 19.18
N GLN A 344 3.46 -9.53 20.10
CA GLN A 344 3.29 -10.98 20.24
C GLN A 344 1.82 -11.33 20.58
N THR A 345 1.07 -11.74 19.56
CA THR A 345 -0.32 -12.17 19.69
C THR A 345 -0.42 -13.47 20.49
N THR A 346 -1.28 -13.52 21.49
CA THR A 346 -1.47 -14.73 22.32
C THR A 346 -2.21 -15.88 21.60
N LYS A 347 -2.57 -15.68 20.31
CA LYS A 347 -3.10 -16.69 19.40
C LYS A 347 -1.98 -17.13 18.46
N MET A 348 -1.94 -18.42 18.11
CA MET A 348 -1.05 -18.91 17.04
C MET A 348 -1.34 -18.15 15.74
N PRO A 349 -0.32 -17.80 14.95
CA PRO A 349 -0.53 -17.23 13.64
C PRO A 349 -1.21 -18.26 12.72
N GLU A 350 -2.08 -17.79 11.83
CA GLU A 350 -2.64 -18.62 10.77
C GLU A 350 -1.52 -18.93 9.76
N THR A 351 -1.27 -20.21 9.52
CA THR A 351 -0.29 -20.68 8.55
C THR A 351 -0.98 -21.18 7.29
N LYS A 352 -0.42 -20.84 6.12
CA LYS A 352 -0.91 -21.32 4.82
C LYS A 352 0.25 -21.85 3.98
N PRO A 353 0.09 -22.98 3.27
CA PRO A 353 1.11 -23.46 2.37
C PRO A 353 1.20 -22.55 1.15
N CYS A 354 2.38 -22.01 0.90
CA CYS A 354 2.60 -21.16 -0.26
C CYS A 354 4.01 -21.33 -0.85
N LEU A 355 4.12 -20.96 -2.12
CA LEU A 355 5.38 -20.80 -2.82
C LEU A 355 5.54 -19.31 -3.16
N ILE A 356 6.68 -18.73 -2.78
CA ILE A 356 6.99 -17.32 -3.06
C ILE A 356 8.28 -17.27 -3.87
N PHE A 357 8.18 -16.71 -5.07
CA PHE A 357 9.31 -16.49 -5.98
C PHE A 357 9.55 -14.99 -6.09
N CYS A 358 10.81 -14.55 -5.99
CA CYS A 358 11.18 -13.17 -6.27
C CYS A 358 12.20 -13.13 -7.41
N PHE A 359 11.84 -12.43 -8.47
CA PHE A 359 12.69 -12.18 -9.63
C PHE A 359 13.07 -10.70 -9.66
N THR A 360 14.37 -10.41 -9.55
CA THR A 360 14.92 -9.07 -9.72
C THR A 360 15.16 -8.82 -11.20
N ILE A 361 14.52 -7.78 -11.76
CA ILE A 361 14.62 -7.48 -13.19
C ILE A 361 16.02 -6.89 -13.49
N PRO A 362 16.73 -7.38 -14.53
CA PRO A 362 18.03 -6.86 -14.90
C PRO A 362 17.95 -5.39 -15.34
N GLY A 363 19.07 -4.66 -15.20
CA GLY A 363 19.18 -3.27 -15.65
C GLY A 363 19.35 -2.21 -14.56
N LYS A 364 19.30 -2.57 -13.27
CA LYS A 364 19.59 -1.67 -12.12
C LYS A 364 18.84 -0.33 -12.19
N GLY A 365 17.56 -0.40 -12.55
CA GLY A 365 16.64 0.73 -12.70
C GLY A 365 16.50 1.30 -14.12
N LYS A 366 17.32 0.86 -15.09
CA LYS A 366 17.20 1.18 -16.54
C LYS A 366 16.40 0.13 -17.33
N THR A 367 15.40 -0.46 -16.68
CA THR A 367 14.53 -1.52 -17.19
C THR A 367 13.80 -1.14 -18.47
N ARG A 368 13.78 -2.04 -19.45
CA ARG A 368 13.10 -1.93 -20.74
C ARG A 368 11.91 -2.89 -20.81
N THR A 369 11.02 -2.69 -21.78
CA THR A 369 9.89 -3.61 -22.06
C THR A 369 10.38 -5.02 -22.43
N SER A 370 11.45 -5.10 -23.23
CA SER A 370 12.12 -6.37 -23.58
C SER A 370 12.60 -7.16 -22.35
N ASP A 371 12.96 -6.48 -21.27
CA ASP A 371 13.43 -7.15 -20.04
C ASP A 371 12.27 -7.83 -19.30
N MET A 372 11.04 -7.33 -19.49
CA MET A 372 9.81 -7.96 -18.99
C MET A 372 9.46 -9.21 -19.80
N GLU A 373 9.52 -9.14 -21.13
CA GLU A 373 9.26 -10.29 -22.03
C GLU A 373 10.22 -11.46 -21.74
N ASN A 374 11.48 -11.16 -21.44
CA ASN A 374 12.51 -12.14 -21.07
C ASN A 374 12.23 -12.91 -19.77
N LEU A 375 11.22 -12.54 -18.98
CA LEU A 375 10.79 -13.26 -17.76
C LEU A 375 9.86 -14.44 -18.05
N LYS A 376 9.34 -14.62 -19.29
CA LYS A 376 8.40 -15.72 -19.64
C LYS A 376 8.91 -17.12 -19.22
N PRO A 377 10.20 -17.48 -19.36
CA PRO A 377 10.75 -18.75 -18.86
C PRO A 377 10.79 -18.88 -17.33
N LEU A 378 10.80 -17.76 -16.58
CA LEU A 378 10.75 -17.76 -15.12
C LEU A 378 9.32 -18.01 -14.62
N MET A 379 8.30 -17.50 -15.31
CA MET A 379 6.90 -17.88 -15.02
C MET A 379 6.65 -19.36 -15.31
N GLN A 380 7.25 -19.92 -16.37
CA GLN A 380 7.23 -21.37 -16.60
C GLN A 380 7.94 -22.17 -15.47
N LEU A 381 9.02 -21.62 -14.90
CA LEU A 381 9.69 -22.20 -13.72
C LEU A 381 8.79 -22.17 -12.48
N VAL A 382 8.00 -21.10 -12.26
CA VAL A 382 6.99 -21.06 -11.18
C VAL A 382 6.04 -22.25 -11.30
N PHE A 383 5.39 -22.42 -12.45
CA PHE A 383 4.44 -23.52 -12.65
C PHE A 383 5.08 -24.90 -12.54
N TYR A 384 6.30 -25.06 -13.06
CA TYR A 384 7.07 -26.30 -12.88
C TYR A 384 7.30 -26.63 -11.41
N CYS A 385 7.69 -25.65 -10.59
CA CYS A 385 7.88 -25.83 -9.16
C CYS A 385 6.56 -26.11 -8.42
N THR A 386 5.47 -25.41 -8.77
CA THR A 386 4.12 -25.66 -8.20
C THR A 386 3.64 -27.08 -8.49
N ASP A 387 3.77 -27.55 -9.74
CA ASP A 387 3.41 -28.92 -10.13
C ASP A 387 4.32 -29.99 -9.48
N LYS A 388 5.56 -29.63 -9.15
CA LYS A 388 6.49 -30.51 -8.43
C LYS A 388 6.13 -30.63 -6.95
N VAL A 389 5.83 -29.52 -6.28
CA VAL A 389 5.49 -29.51 -4.85
C VAL A 389 4.14 -30.21 -4.61
N THR A 390 3.15 -29.98 -5.47
CA THR A 390 1.81 -30.64 -5.36
C THR A 390 1.81 -32.13 -5.70
N ARG A 391 2.85 -32.64 -6.36
CA ARG A 391 3.05 -34.08 -6.65
C ARG A 391 4.07 -34.76 -5.75
N LEU A 392 4.75 -34.01 -4.89
CA LEU A 392 5.74 -34.55 -3.97
C LEU A 392 5.02 -35.39 -2.91
N GLN A 393 5.50 -36.62 -2.71
CA GLN A 393 5.14 -37.45 -1.58
C GLN A 393 6.41 -37.71 -0.78
N LEU A 394 6.42 -37.29 0.48
CA LEU A 394 7.56 -37.52 1.37
C LEU A 394 7.54 -38.96 1.91
N SER A 395 8.72 -39.53 2.11
CA SER A 395 8.89 -40.78 2.83
C SER A 395 8.28 -40.70 4.24
N LYS A 396 7.88 -41.86 4.79
CA LYS A 396 7.31 -41.94 6.15
C LYS A 396 8.25 -41.34 7.20
N GLU A 397 9.56 -41.50 7.03
CA GLU A 397 10.58 -40.93 7.92
C GLU A 397 10.66 -39.41 7.81
N ALA A 398 10.68 -38.88 6.57
CA ALA A 398 10.68 -37.44 6.34
C ALA A 398 9.40 -36.78 6.88
N ARG A 399 8.22 -37.34 6.59
CA ARG A 399 6.94 -36.84 7.11
C ARG A 399 6.87 -36.91 8.65
N PHE A 400 7.37 -37.99 9.27
CA PHE A 400 7.43 -38.07 10.74
C PHE A 400 8.39 -37.03 11.35
N LYS A 401 9.54 -36.80 10.72
CA LYS A 401 10.47 -35.73 11.15
C LYS A 401 9.83 -34.35 11.00
N ALA A 402 9.12 -34.13 9.89
CA ALA A 402 8.38 -32.91 9.61
C ALA A 402 7.35 -32.63 10.73
N GLU A 403 6.49 -33.59 10.99
CA GLU A 403 5.42 -33.51 11.99
C GLU A 403 5.99 -33.23 13.38
N LYS A 404 7.03 -33.96 13.78
CA LYS A 404 7.75 -33.75 15.04
C LYS A 404 8.38 -32.36 15.17
N ASN A 405 8.69 -31.68 14.06
CA ASN A 405 9.18 -30.30 14.09
C ASN A 405 8.04 -29.29 14.27
N ARG A 406 6.85 -29.50 13.67
CA ARG A 406 5.66 -28.67 13.92
C ARG A 406 5.22 -28.77 15.38
N GLN A 407 5.11 -29.98 15.92
CA GLN A 407 4.74 -30.20 17.33
C GLN A 407 5.70 -29.49 18.30
N LYS A 408 7.02 -29.52 18.07
CA LYS A 408 7.99 -28.72 18.85
C LYS A 408 7.80 -27.22 18.69
N ALA A 409 7.49 -26.74 17.48
CA ALA A 409 7.24 -25.33 17.21
C ALA A 409 6.00 -24.83 17.98
N GLU A 410 4.94 -25.64 18.00
CA GLU A 410 3.73 -25.41 18.80
C GLU A 410 4.00 -25.44 20.30
N GLU A 411 4.73 -26.44 20.81
CA GLU A 411 5.15 -26.51 22.22
C GLU A 411 5.96 -25.27 22.64
N LEU A 412 6.89 -24.82 21.80
CA LEU A 412 7.68 -23.62 22.04
C LEU A 412 6.80 -22.35 22.03
N PHE A 413 5.87 -22.24 21.09
CA PHE A 413 4.91 -21.13 21.02
C PHE A 413 4.00 -21.10 22.26
N LEU A 414 3.38 -22.22 22.61
CA LEU A 414 2.50 -22.36 23.79
C LEU A 414 3.24 -22.04 25.09
N LYS A 415 4.51 -22.48 25.20
CA LYS A 415 5.37 -22.16 26.34
C LYS A 415 5.71 -20.67 26.40
N ALA A 416 6.06 -20.05 25.26
CA ALA A 416 6.34 -18.62 25.18
C ALA A 416 5.10 -17.79 25.54
N ALA A 417 3.95 -18.07 24.92
CA ALA A 417 2.67 -17.40 25.18
C ALA A 417 2.21 -17.58 26.65
N HIS A 418 2.46 -18.74 27.26
CA HIS A 418 2.18 -18.97 28.68
C HIS A 418 3.11 -18.15 29.58
N THR A 419 4.42 -18.11 29.32
CA THR A 419 5.38 -17.26 30.05
C THR A 419 5.00 -15.78 29.94
N GLN A 420 4.74 -15.29 28.72
CA GLN A 420 4.32 -13.90 28.46
C GLN A 420 3.02 -13.55 29.22
N ARG A 421 2.01 -14.45 29.19
CA ARG A 421 0.76 -14.28 29.94
C ARG A 421 0.98 -14.27 31.46
N GLN A 422 1.92 -15.09 31.97
CA GLN A 422 2.28 -15.07 33.38
C GLN A 422 3.01 -13.77 33.76
N GLU A 423 3.92 -13.29 32.92
CA GLU A 423 4.64 -12.04 33.15
C GLU A 423 3.70 -10.83 33.14
N GLN A 424 2.84 -10.69 32.12
CA GLN A 424 1.81 -9.65 32.08
C GLN A 424 0.88 -9.70 33.30
N ALA A 425 0.51 -10.91 33.75
CA ALA A 425 -0.30 -11.08 34.97
C ALA A 425 0.47 -10.75 36.27
N GLN A 426 1.80 -10.86 36.28
CA GLN A 426 2.64 -10.43 37.40
C GLN A 426 2.82 -8.90 37.38
N GLN A 427 3.20 -8.31 36.25
CA GLN A 427 3.32 -6.87 36.06
C GLN A 427 2.03 -6.13 36.46
N ARG A 428 0.86 -6.57 35.97
CA ARG A 428 -0.45 -5.99 36.38
C ARG A 428 -0.76 -6.15 37.89
N ARG A 429 -0.24 -7.19 38.55
CA ARG A 429 -0.39 -7.36 40.01
C ARG A 429 0.56 -6.46 40.79
N GLU A 430 1.75 -6.20 40.27
CA GLU A 430 2.74 -5.31 40.88
C GLU A 430 2.36 -3.85 40.69
N GLU A 431 1.93 -3.47 39.50
CA GLU A 431 1.36 -2.15 39.19
C GLU A 431 0.14 -1.86 40.08
N ARG A 432 -0.81 -2.80 40.19
CA ARG A 432 -1.96 -2.65 41.09
C ARG A 432 -1.54 -2.47 42.55
N LYS A 433 -0.56 -3.25 43.05
CA LYS A 433 -0.03 -3.07 44.41
C LYS A 433 0.67 -1.72 44.58
N ARG A 434 1.41 -1.26 43.57
CA ARG A 434 2.08 0.04 43.57
C ARG A 434 1.07 1.18 43.65
N ALA A 435 0.02 1.13 42.83
CA ALA A 435 -1.08 2.09 42.84
C ALA A 435 -1.91 2.03 44.14
N GLU A 436 -2.16 0.84 44.70
CA GLU A 436 -2.81 0.71 46.02
C GLU A 436 -1.95 1.34 47.13
N LYS A 437 -0.62 1.15 47.10
CA LYS A 437 0.33 1.77 48.05
C LYS A 437 0.48 3.29 47.84
N GLU A 438 0.48 3.76 46.60
CA GLU A 438 0.58 5.19 46.28
C GLU A 438 -0.68 5.94 46.74
N LYS A 439 -1.87 5.36 46.55
CA LYS A 439 -3.12 5.86 47.14
C LYS A 439 -3.09 5.89 48.67
N LEU A 440 -2.52 4.87 49.31
CA LEU A 440 -2.35 4.86 50.78
C LEU A 440 -1.41 5.98 51.26
N MET A 441 -0.37 6.31 50.49
CA MET A 441 0.58 7.39 50.80
C MET A 441 0.00 8.79 50.52
N ALA A 442 -1.01 8.90 49.65
CA ALA A 442 -1.67 10.16 49.28
C ALA A 442 -2.91 10.50 50.14
N GLU A 443 -3.32 9.64 51.08
CA GLU A 443 -4.44 9.92 51.99
C GLU A 443 -3.97 10.83 53.15
N GLU A 444 -4.43 12.08 53.17
CA GLU A 444 -3.98 13.11 54.13
C GLU A 444 -4.53 12.94 55.56
N ASP A 445 -5.51 12.08 55.79
CA ASP A 445 -6.17 11.87 57.10
C ASP A 445 -5.45 10.79 57.95
N PRO A 446 -4.80 11.15 59.08
CA PRO A 446 -3.92 10.26 59.84
C PRO A 446 -4.64 9.11 60.56
N GLU A 447 -5.93 9.23 60.86
CA GLU A 447 -6.69 8.10 61.44
C GLU A 447 -7.10 7.08 60.37
N ARG A 448 -7.44 7.55 59.17
CA ARG A 448 -7.79 6.68 58.03
C ARG A 448 -6.58 5.89 57.52
N ALA A 449 -5.42 6.55 57.42
CA ALA A 449 -4.17 5.91 57.01
C ALA A 449 -3.82 4.69 57.88
N ARG A 450 -3.79 4.85 59.22
CA ARG A 450 -3.54 3.74 60.16
C ARG A 450 -4.54 2.60 60.01
N LYS A 451 -5.83 2.91 59.86
CA LYS A 451 -6.89 1.91 59.72
C LYS A 451 -6.81 1.13 58.40
N LEU A 452 -6.30 1.75 57.34
CA LEU A 452 -6.04 1.09 56.06
C LEU A 452 -4.77 0.22 56.11
N GLU A 453 -3.69 0.73 56.70
CA GLU A 453 -2.42 0.00 56.89
C GLU A 453 -2.61 -1.29 57.72
N ASP A 454 -3.29 -1.20 58.86
CA ASP A 454 -3.63 -2.38 59.69
C ASP A 454 -4.52 -3.39 58.96
N ARG A 455 -5.42 -2.90 58.10
CA ARG A 455 -6.29 -3.76 57.28
C ARG A 455 -5.49 -4.47 56.18
N GLU A 456 -4.46 -3.84 55.65
CA GLU A 456 -3.58 -4.40 54.63
C GLU A 456 -2.56 -5.39 55.23
N SER A 457 -1.89 -5.03 56.34
CA SER A 457 -0.98 -5.92 57.06
C SER A 457 -1.67 -7.22 57.52
N ARG A 458 -2.94 -7.12 57.96
CA ARG A 458 -3.80 -8.26 58.31
C ARG A 458 -4.28 -9.08 57.10
N ARG A 459 -4.24 -8.52 55.88
CA ARG A 459 -4.49 -9.25 54.62
C ARG A 459 -3.22 -9.93 54.10
N GLU A 460 -2.07 -9.27 54.18
CA GLU A 460 -0.75 -9.80 53.85
C GLU A 460 -0.41 -11.03 54.70
N SER A 461 -0.51 -10.92 56.02
CA SER A 461 -0.25 -12.02 56.96
C SER A 461 -1.14 -13.24 56.68
N LYS A 462 -2.44 -13.05 56.39
CA LYS A 462 -3.35 -14.12 55.96
C LYS A 462 -3.01 -14.73 54.59
N LYS A 463 -2.39 -13.97 53.67
CA LYS A 463 -1.89 -14.49 52.39
C LYS A 463 -0.57 -15.26 52.54
N LYS A 464 0.28 -14.88 53.50
CA LYS A 464 1.58 -15.52 53.80
C LYS A 464 1.43 -16.82 54.62
N GLN A 465 0.28 -17.04 55.26
CA GLN A 465 -0.01 -18.31 55.94
C GLN A 465 -0.09 -19.48 54.94
N PRO A 466 0.68 -20.57 55.13
CA PRO A 466 0.67 -21.71 54.22
C PRO A 466 -0.66 -22.47 54.29
N LYS A 467 -1.34 -22.63 53.16
CA LYS A 467 -2.55 -23.46 53.07
C LYS A 467 -2.17 -24.95 53.12
N MET A 468 -2.40 -25.59 54.27
CA MET A 468 -2.21 -27.03 54.44
C MET A 468 -3.13 -27.78 53.46
N LYS A 469 -2.55 -28.46 52.45
CA LYS A 469 -3.30 -29.38 51.59
C LYS A 469 -3.54 -30.68 52.38
N MET A 470 -4.79 -30.96 52.71
CA MET A 470 -5.17 -32.28 53.22
C MET A 470 -4.87 -33.33 52.14
N MET A 471 -3.91 -34.22 52.41
CA MET A 471 -3.80 -35.47 51.64
C MET A 471 -5.00 -36.35 52.01
N LYS A 472 -5.91 -36.58 51.06
CA LYS A 472 -6.92 -37.63 51.18
C LYS A 472 -6.20 -38.96 51.19
N ILE A 473 -6.03 -39.55 52.38
CA ILE A 473 -5.65 -40.95 52.53
C ILE A 473 -6.76 -41.77 51.89
N LYS A 474 -6.45 -42.40 50.75
CA LYS A 474 -7.34 -43.35 50.09
C LYS A 474 -7.31 -44.62 50.93
N ALA A 475 -8.41 -44.94 51.61
CA ALA A 475 -8.56 -46.22 52.30
C ALA A 475 -8.39 -47.37 51.29
N MET A 476 -7.78 -48.47 51.76
CA MET A 476 -7.57 -49.71 50.98
C MET A 476 -8.90 -50.39 50.65
#